data_AF-A0A211Z6C2-F1
#
_entry.id   AF-A0A211Z6C2-F1
#
_cell.length_a   1.000
_cell.length_b   1.000
_cell.length_c   1.000
_cell.angle_alpha   90.00
_cell.angle_beta   90.00
_cell.angle_gamma   90.00
#
_symmetry.space_group_name_H-M   'P 1'
#
loop_
_entity.id
_entity.type
_entity.pdbx_description
1 polymer ?
#
loop_
_entity_poly.entity_id
_entity_poly.type
_entity_poly.pdbx_seq_one_letter_code
_entity_poly.pdbx_strand_id
1 'polypeptide(L)' 'APAAAAKPAVAAPAAPAAAGNAVFPTAVSSKYANETPGKARMHTCLDQYNANKANNGNGGLRWIEKGGGYYSQCNARLKS' A
#
# COMPACT_ATOMS: atom_id res chain seq x y z
N ALA A 1 6.93 18.16 -43.84
CA ALA A 1 7.27 18.33 -42.42
C ALA A 1 6.65 17.16 -41.64
N PRO A 2 7.40 16.39 -40.84
CA PRO A 2 6.82 15.26 -40.11
C PRO A 2 6.17 15.74 -38.81
N ALA A 3 4.94 15.33 -38.56
CA ALA A 3 4.23 15.57 -37.31
C ALA A 3 4.74 14.59 -36.24
N ALA A 4 5.18 15.14 -35.11
CA ALA A 4 5.69 14.39 -33.97
C ALA A 4 4.58 13.61 -33.25
N ALA A 5 4.87 12.34 -32.96
CA ALA A 5 4.03 11.45 -32.17
C ALA A 5 3.82 11.97 -30.73
N ALA A 6 2.58 12.14 -30.33
CA ALA A 6 2.20 12.45 -28.95
C ALA A 6 2.39 11.21 -28.07
N LYS A 7 3.26 11.32 -27.07
CA LYS A 7 3.47 10.32 -26.02
C LYS A 7 2.27 10.33 -25.05
N PRO A 8 1.80 9.18 -24.53
CA PRO A 8 0.74 9.19 -23.53
C PRO A 8 1.25 9.80 -22.22
N ALA A 9 0.50 10.77 -21.69
CA ALA A 9 0.76 11.35 -20.39
C ALA A 9 0.67 10.26 -19.30
N VAL A 10 1.74 10.10 -18.53
CA VAL A 10 1.78 9.24 -17.35
C VAL A 10 0.78 9.81 -16.35
N ALA A 11 -0.29 9.07 -16.04
CA ALA A 11 -1.23 9.44 -15.01
C ALA A 11 -0.48 9.66 -13.70
N ALA A 12 -0.62 10.85 -13.12
CA ALA A 12 -0.11 11.14 -11.79
C ALA A 12 -0.64 10.09 -10.80
N PRO A 13 0.18 9.61 -9.85
CA PRO A 13 -0.30 8.68 -8.84
C PRO A 13 -1.47 9.35 -8.11
N ALA A 14 -2.62 8.69 -8.09
CA ALA A 14 -3.77 9.14 -7.33
C ALA A 14 -3.31 9.45 -5.90
N ALA A 15 -3.65 10.65 -5.41
CA ALA A 15 -3.35 11.05 -4.04
C ALA A 15 -3.79 9.92 -3.09
N PRO A 16 -2.97 9.52 -2.09
CA PRO A 16 -3.38 8.50 -1.14
C PRO A 16 -4.74 8.91 -0.58
N ALA A 17 -5.75 8.05 -0.73
CA ALA A 17 -7.01 8.22 -0.01
C ALA A 17 -6.67 8.57 1.43
N ALA A 18 -7.23 9.66 1.98
CA ALA A 18 -6.94 10.08 3.34
C ALA A 18 -7.06 8.86 4.25
N ALA A 19 -5.92 8.36 4.72
CA ALA A 19 -5.87 7.17 5.55
C ALA A 19 -6.44 7.59 6.90
N GLY A 20 -7.77 7.64 7.00
CA GLY A 20 -8.43 8.10 8.21
C GLY A 20 -7.96 7.22 9.35
N ASN A 21 -7.07 7.69 10.21
CA ASN A 21 -6.52 6.96 11.36
C ASN A 21 -6.03 5.52 11.11
N ALA A 22 -5.70 5.13 9.87
CA ALA A 22 -5.24 3.78 9.58
C ALA A 22 -3.81 3.57 10.12
N VAL A 23 -3.63 2.54 10.95
CA VAL A 23 -2.34 2.19 11.55
C VAL A 23 -1.59 1.30 10.60
N PHE A 24 -0.42 1.73 10.13
CA PHE A 24 0.45 0.92 9.24
C PHE A 24 1.78 0.59 9.93
N PRO A 25 2.42 -0.53 9.56
CA PRO A 25 3.78 -0.81 10.00
C PRO A 25 4.76 0.22 9.43
N THR A 26 5.84 0.48 10.17
CA THR A 26 6.92 1.39 9.75
C THR A 26 8.06 0.67 9.04
N ALA A 27 8.19 -0.64 9.23
CA ALA A 27 9.20 -1.48 8.61
C ALA A 27 8.64 -2.88 8.32
N VAL A 28 9.29 -3.60 7.40
CA VAL A 28 9.03 -5.03 7.16
C VAL A 28 9.39 -5.81 8.42
N SER A 29 8.50 -6.69 8.88
CA SER A 29 8.76 -7.50 10.07
C SER A 29 9.95 -8.44 9.85
N SER A 30 10.84 -8.50 10.83
CA SER A 30 12.00 -9.42 10.83
C SER A 30 11.60 -10.89 10.74
N LYS A 31 10.36 -11.23 11.13
CA LYS A 31 9.74 -12.55 10.93
C LYS A 31 9.78 -13.01 9.47
N TYR A 32 9.75 -12.08 8.51
CA TYR A 32 9.73 -12.35 7.07
C TYR A 32 11.07 -12.03 6.38
N ALA A 33 12.16 -11.86 7.13
CA ALA A 33 13.46 -11.47 6.58
C ALA A 33 14.03 -12.48 5.55
N ASN A 34 13.60 -13.75 5.63
CA ASN A 34 14.03 -14.81 4.70
C ASN A 34 13.16 -14.91 3.44
N GLU A 35 12.13 -14.07 3.31
CA GLU A 35 11.26 -14.05 2.13
C GLU A 35 11.72 -13.01 1.12
N THR A 36 11.21 -13.11 -0.11
CA THR A 36 11.44 -12.05 -1.10
C THR A 36 10.81 -10.73 -0.62
N PRO A 37 11.40 -9.56 -0.95
CA PRO A 37 10.93 -8.28 -0.43
C PRO A 37 9.44 -7.99 -0.68
N GLY A 38 8.90 -8.47 -1.80
CA GLY A 38 7.47 -8.36 -2.10
C GLY A 38 6.60 -9.17 -1.15
N LYS A 39 6.97 -10.44 -0.88
CA LYS A 39 6.22 -11.32 0.02
C LYS A 39 6.33 -10.87 1.48
N ALA A 40 7.52 -10.43 1.90
CA ALA A 40 7.75 -9.92 3.23
C ALA A 40 6.90 -8.67 3.54
N ARG A 41 6.78 -7.74 2.57
CA ARG A 41 5.85 -6.59 2.69
C ARG A 41 4.39 -7.05 2.77
N MET A 42 3.96 -7.98 1.91
CA MET A 42 2.59 -8.51 1.94
C MET A 42 2.22 -9.09 3.29
N HIS A 43 3.04 -9.98 3.84
CA HIS A 43 2.77 -10.60 5.12
C HIS A 43 2.82 -9.60 6.28
N THR A 44 3.79 -8.67 6.27
CA THR A 44 3.85 -7.60 7.27
C THR A 44 2.58 -6.74 7.25
N CYS A 45 2.12 -6.33 6.06
CA CYS A 45 0.89 -5.57 5.92
C CYS A 45 -0.33 -6.37 6.38
N LEU A 46 -0.38 -7.67 6.06
CA LEU A 46 -1.51 -8.54 6.42
C LEU A 46 -1.61 -8.73 7.93
N ASP A 47 -0.49 -8.96 8.59
CA ASP A 47 -0.42 -9.10 10.05
C ASP A 47 -0.93 -7.81 10.72
N GLN A 48 -0.48 -6.64 10.28
CA GLN A 48 -0.97 -5.37 10.83
C GLN A 48 -2.45 -5.13 10.52
N TYR A 49 -2.92 -5.44 9.30
CA TYR A 49 -4.34 -5.31 8.93
C TYR A 49 -5.24 -6.16 9.84
N ASN A 50 -4.81 -7.38 10.16
CA ASN A 50 -5.54 -8.27 11.04
C ASN A 50 -5.48 -7.80 12.50
N ALA A 51 -4.32 -7.35 12.98
CA ALA A 51 -4.18 -6.77 14.32
C ALA A 51 -5.09 -5.54 14.50
N ASN A 52 -5.18 -4.71 13.46
CA ASN A 52 -6.03 -3.53 13.43
C ASN A 52 -7.53 -3.85 13.52
N LYS A 53 -7.99 -5.04 13.07
CA LYS A 53 -9.41 -5.41 13.14
C LYS A 53 -9.97 -5.36 14.56
N ALA A 54 -9.16 -5.69 15.55
CA ALA A 54 -9.57 -5.68 16.96
C ALA A 54 -9.94 -4.27 17.47
N ASN A 55 -9.31 -3.23 16.93
CA ASN A 55 -9.43 -1.86 17.43
C ASN A 55 -9.93 -0.87 16.37
N ASN A 56 -10.52 -1.38 15.27
CA ASN A 56 -10.88 -0.56 14.10
C ASN A 56 -9.71 0.24 13.50
N GLY A 57 -8.46 -0.20 13.70
CA GLY A 57 -7.26 0.50 13.28
C GLY A 57 -6.99 0.51 11.78
N ASN A 58 -7.89 -0.07 10.96
CA ASN A 58 -7.78 -0.05 9.50
C ASN A 58 -8.31 1.24 8.89
N GLY A 59 -8.94 2.11 9.70
CA GLY A 59 -9.37 3.42 9.22
C GLY A 59 -10.47 3.38 8.16
N GLY A 60 -11.30 2.34 8.20
CA GLY A 60 -12.31 2.08 7.17
C GLY A 60 -11.78 1.51 5.86
N LEU A 61 -10.46 1.33 5.71
CA LEU A 61 -9.88 0.71 4.52
C LEU A 61 -10.10 -0.80 4.54
N ARG A 62 -10.59 -1.39 3.45
CA ARG A 62 -10.51 -2.84 3.29
C ARG A 62 -9.14 -3.24 2.76
N TRP A 63 -8.81 -4.52 2.89
CA TRP A 63 -7.51 -5.08 2.50
C TRP A 63 -7.09 -4.65 1.08
N ILE A 64 -7.99 -4.83 0.10
CA ILE A 64 -7.85 -4.43 -1.30
C ILE A 64 -9.19 -3.88 -1.77
N GLU A 65 -9.22 -2.67 -2.33
CA GLU A 65 -10.41 -2.08 -2.94
C GLU A 65 -10.09 -1.31 -4.22
N LYS A 66 -11.14 -0.97 -4.97
CA LYS A 66 -11.03 -0.18 -6.20
C LYS A 66 -10.54 1.22 -5.86
N GLY A 67 -9.42 1.63 -6.45
CA GLY A 67 -8.82 2.96 -6.23
C GLY A 67 -7.86 3.03 -5.03
N GLY A 68 -7.60 1.92 -4.35
CA GLY A 68 -6.71 1.88 -3.19
C GLY A 68 -7.28 0.99 -2.09
N GLY A 69 -6.45 0.66 -1.12
CA GLY A 69 -6.83 -0.18 0.01
C GLY A 69 -5.69 -0.22 1.00
N TYR A 70 -5.92 -0.88 2.13
CA TYR A 70 -4.94 -0.95 3.19
C TYR A 70 -3.59 -1.49 2.69
N TYR A 71 -3.59 -2.58 1.91
CA TYR A 71 -2.35 -3.15 1.39
C TYR A 71 -1.61 -2.20 0.46
N SER A 72 -2.30 -1.51 -0.45
CA SER A 72 -1.67 -0.58 -1.39
C SER A 72 -0.98 0.57 -0.66
N GLN A 73 -1.61 1.13 0.38
CA GLN A 73 -1.03 2.19 1.19
C GLN A 73 0.12 1.69 2.07
N CYS A 74 -0.05 0.54 2.71
CA CYS A 74 0.98 -0.10 3.51
C CYS A 74 2.24 -0.40 2.67
N ASN A 75 2.06 -1.01 1.50
CA ASN A 75 3.16 -1.35 0.59
C ASN A 75 3.85 -0.10 0.03
N ALA A 76 3.09 0.97 -0.27
CA ALA A 76 3.71 2.25 -0.65
C ALA A 76 4.59 2.79 0.48
N ARG A 77 4.10 2.78 1.73
CA ARG A 77 4.81 3.28 2.91
C ARG A 77 6.07 2.47 3.24
N LEU A 78 6.03 1.14 3.09
CA LEU A 78 7.19 0.25 3.32
C LEU A 78 8.22 0.25 2.17
N LYS A 79 7.89 0.85 1.03
CA LYS A 79 8.82 1.08 -0.08
C LYS A 79 9.42 2.49 -0.07
N SER A 80 8.85 3.38 0.75
CA SER A 80 9.26 4.79 0.88
C SER A 80 10.51 4.94 1.72
#